data_AF-A0AAN7V0X9-F1
#
_entry.id   AF-A0AAN7V0X9-F1
#
_cell.length_a   1.000
_cell.length_b   1.000
_cell.length_c   1.000
_cell.angle_alpha   90.00
_cell.angle_beta   90.00
_cell.angle_gamma   90.00
#
_symmetry.space_group_name_H-M   'P 1'
#
loop_
_entity.id
_entity.type
_entity.pdbx_description
1 polymer ?
#
loop_
_entity_poly.entity_id
_entity_poly.type
_entity_poly.pdbx_seq_one_letter_code
_entity_poly.pdbx_strand_id
1 'polypeptide(L)'
;MPSVGKLLSFTKAKVINVDTGEYLGPYKVGELCIKGETVMKGYMGDANATKKAIDKSGWFHTGDACYYDEDEYLYIVDRLKELIKYKSFQVAPAELEALLVEYPGITEA
;
A
#
# COMPACT_ATOMS: atom_id res chain seq x y z
N MET A 1 8.24 11.93 -1.27
CA MET A 1 7.40 11.25 -2.28
C MET A 1 6.17 12.11 -2.58
N PRO A 2 5.76 12.24 -3.86
CA PRO A 2 4.50 12.91 -4.21
C PRO A 2 3.30 12.06 -3.74
N SER A 3 2.20 12.73 -3.39
CA SER A 3 0.96 12.05 -3.05
C SER A 3 0.27 11.47 -4.30
N VAL A 4 -0.44 10.37 -4.14
CA VAL A 4 -1.36 9.82 -5.16
C VAL A 4 -2.78 10.41 -5.08
N GLY A 5 -2.98 11.36 -4.17
CA GLY A 5 -4.24 12.09 -3.98
C GLY A 5 -5.11 11.54 -2.86
N LYS A 6 -6.36 12.02 -2.83
CA LYS A 6 -7.40 11.58 -1.90
C LYS A 6 -8.24 10.46 -2.51
N LEU A 7 -9.04 9.83 -1.66
CA LEU A 7 -9.98 8.80 -2.09
C LEU A 7 -11.02 9.35 -3.06
N LEU A 8 -11.35 8.54 -4.06
CA LEU A 8 -12.53 8.76 -4.90
C LEU A 8 -13.80 8.65 -4.05
N SER A 9 -14.83 9.40 -4.43
CA SER A 9 -16.16 9.30 -3.83
C SER A 9 -16.63 7.84 -3.77
N PHE A 10 -17.35 7.51 -2.69
CA PHE A 10 -17.86 6.15 -2.41
C PHE A 10 -16.80 5.06 -2.23
N THR A 11 -15.52 5.43 -2.12
CA THR A 11 -14.43 4.51 -1.76
C THR A 11 -14.03 4.70 -0.31
N LYS A 12 -13.87 3.60 0.42
CA LYS A 12 -13.27 3.58 1.75
C LYS A 12 -11.88 2.96 1.64
N ALA A 13 -10.92 3.53 2.35
CA ALA A 13 -9.60 2.93 2.52
C ALA A 13 -9.24 2.87 4.01
N LYS A 14 -8.37 1.94 4.34
CA LYS A 14 -7.70 1.84 5.62
C LYS A 14 -6.24 1.45 5.39
N VAL A 15 -5.38 1.86 6.30
CA VAL A 15 -4.01 1.35 6.38
C VAL A 15 -3.93 0.42 7.58
N ILE A 16 -3.42 -0.79 7.38
CA ILE A 16 -3.30 -1.79 8.45
C ILE A 16 -1.86 -2.23 8.69
N ASN A 17 -1.56 -2.58 9.93
CA ASN A 17 -0.36 -3.32 10.22
C ASN A 17 -0.50 -4.74 9.63
N VAL A 18 0.49 -5.18 8.84
CA VAL A 18 0.45 -6.47 8.13
C VAL A 18 0.52 -7.67 9.09
N ASP A 19 1.20 -7.51 10.22
CA ASP A 19 1.40 -8.58 11.21
C ASP A 19 0.24 -8.66 12.21
N THR A 20 -0.29 -7.51 12.67
CA THR A 20 -1.34 -7.47 13.71
C THR A 20 -2.75 -7.27 13.17
N GLY A 21 -2.90 -6.74 11.95
CA GLY A 21 -4.18 -6.37 11.35
C GLY A 21 -4.82 -5.09 11.94
N GLU A 22 -4.14 -4.40 12.85
CA GLU A 22 -4.64 -3.19 13.49
C GLU A 22 -4.67 -2.00 12.52
N TYR A 23 -5.66 -1.11 12.70
CA TYR A 23 -5.73 0.14 11.95
C TYR A 23 -4.60 1.07 12.36
N LEU A 24 -3.92 1.61 11.37
CA LEU A 24 -2.87 2.59 11.54
C LEU A 24 -3.42 4.00 11.30
N GLY A 25 -2.96 4.93 12.14
CA GLY A 25 -3.26 6.35 11.99
C GLY A 25 -2.38 7.06 10.95
N PRO A 26 -2.46 8.39 10.87
CA PRO A 26 -1.63 9.19 9.96
C PRO A 26 -0.13 8.92 10.14
N TYR A 27 0.61 9.03 9.04
CA TYR A 27 2.07 8.87 8.93
C TYR A 27 2.63 7.51 9.36
N LYS A 28 1.78 6.49 9.52
CA LYS A 28 2.20 5.12 9.82
C LYS A 28 2.09 4.24 8.58
N VAL A 29 3.22 3.65 8.20
CA VAL A 29 3.30 2.75 7.04
C VAL A 29 2.65 1.41 7.35
N GLY A 30 1.79 0.95 6.45
CA GLY A 30 1.17 -0.37 6.49
C GLY A 30 0.55 -0.74 5.15
N GLU A 31 -0.22 -1.82 5.12
CA GLU A 31 -0.92 -2.24 3.90
C GLU A 31 -2.14 -1.37 3.62
N LEU A 32 -2.27 -0.90 2.38
CA LEU A 32 -3.51 -0.32 1.88
C LEU A 32 -4.58 -1.39 1.69
N CYS A 33 -5.74 -1.20 2.30
CA CYS A 33 -6.94 -1.98 1.99
C CYS A 33 -8.05 -1.04 1.53
N ILE A 34 -8.74 -1.41 0.45
CA ILE A 34 -9.82 -0.61 -0.13
C ILE A 34 -11.15 -1.37 -0.13
N LYS A 35 -12.25 -0.63 -0.05
CA LYS A 35 -13.61 -1.15 -0.13
C LYS A 35 -14.50 -0.14 -0.84
N GLY A 36 -15.21 -0.58 -1.86
CA GLY A 36 -16.10 0.27 -2.66
C GLY A 36 -16.63 -0.49 -3.87
N GLU A 37 -17.50 0.15 -4.63
CA GLU A 37 -18.12 -0.45 -5.83
C GLU A 37 -17.12 -0.66 -6.98
N THR A 38 -15.98 0.03 -6.92
CA THR A 38 -14.88 -0.09 -7.89
C THR A 38 -14.05 -1.36 -7.69
N VAL A 39 -14.20 -2.06 -6.55
CA VAL A 39 -13.49 -3.32 -6.28
C VAL A 39 -14.09 -4.44 -7.11
N MET A 40 -13.24 -5.27 -7.70
CA MET A 40 -13.65 -6.42 -8.50
C MET A 40 -14.56 -7.38 -7.73
N LYS A 41 -15.40 -8.14 -8.45
CA LYS A 41 -16.20 -9.23 -7.87
C LYS A 41 -15.34 -10.42 -7.40
N GLY A 42 -14.15 -10.56 -7.98
CA GLY A 42 -13.22 -11.65 -7.73
C GLY A 42 -12.50 -12.08 -9.00
N TYR A 43 -11.56 -13.01 -8.83
CA TYR A 43 -10.83 -13.63 -9.93
C TYR A 43 -11.67 -14.73 -10.59
N MET A 44 -11.74 -14.70 -11.91
CA MET A 44 -12.50 -15.66 -12.70
C MET A 44 -11.91 -17.07 -12.54
N GLY A 45 -12.74 -18.04 -12.13
CA GLY A 45 -12.31 -19.43 -11.94
C GLY A 45 -11.44 -19.69 -10.71
N ASP A 46 -11.11 -18.67 -9.91
CA ASP A 46 -10.26 -18.82 -8.72
C ASP A 46 -10.87 -18.17 -7.47
N ALA A 47 -11.78 -18.91 -6.84
CA ALA A 47 -12.41 -18.50 -5.58
C ALA A 47 -11.42 -18.44 -4.41
N ASN A 48 -10.31 -19.19 -4.45
CA ASN A 48 -9.33 -19.21 -3.38
C ASN A 48 -8.46 -17.95 -3.42
N ALA A 49 -7.98 -17.55 -4.60
CA ALA A 49 -7.29 -16.27 -4.78
C ALA A 49 -8.22 -15.10 -4.41
N THR A 50 -9.50 -15.19 -4.78
CA THR A 50 -10.49 -14.16 -4.41
C THR A 50 -10.62 -14.01 -2.90
N LYS A 51 -10.75 -15.12 -2.16
CA LYS A 51 -10.84 -15.09 -0.69
C LYS A 51 -9.54 -14.66 0.01
N LYS A 52 -8.40 -14.80 -0.66
CA LYS A 52 -7.11 -14.30 -0.15
C LYS A 52 -6.98 -12.80 -0.36
N ALA A 53 -7.48 -12.28 -1.47
CA ALA A 53 -7.39 -10.87 -1.81
C ALA A 53 -8.51 -10.02 -1.19
N ILE A 54 -9.71 -10.57 -1.03
CA ILE A 54 -10.87 -9.90 -0.43
C ILE A 54 -11.22 -10.61 0.88
N ASP A 55 -11.12 -9.88 1.99
CA ASP A 55 -11.41 -10.42 3.32
C ASP A 55 -12.91 -10.67 3.55
N LYS A 56 -13.24 -11.32 4.67
CA LYS A 56 -14.63 -11.61 5.05
C LYS A 56 -15.47 -10.36 5.31
N SER A 57 -14.83 -9.22 5.56
CA SER A 57 -15.45 -7.92 5.77
C SER A 57 -15.60 -7.13 4.45
N GLY A 58 -15.16 -7.70 3.31
CA GLY A 58 -15.24 -7.12 1.98
C GLY A 58 -14.14 -6.09 1.67
N TRP A 59 -13.02 -6.11 2.39
CA TRP A 59 -11.85 -5.28 2.08
C TRP A 59 -10.93 -6.00 1.11
N PHE A 60 -10.56 -5.33 0.04
CA PHE A 60 -9.53 -5.78 -0.89
C PHE A 60 -8.15 -5.33 -0.40
N HIS A 61 -7.28 -6.30 -0.18
CA HIS A 61 -5.87 -6.13 0.19
C HIS A 61 -5.04 -5.87 -1.07
N THR A 62 -4.50 -4.67 -1.24
CA THR A 62 -3.82 -4.29 -2.49
C THR A 62 -2.39 -4.86 -2.57
N GLY A 63 -1.81 -5.20 -1.42
CA GLY A 63 -0.41 -5.58 -1.30
C GLY A 63 0.57 -4.41 -1.40
N ASP A 64 0.09 -3.17 -1.33
CA ASP A 64 0.91 -1.96 -1.36
C ASP A 64 1.15 -1.45 0.06
N ALA A 65 2.40 -1.13 0.36
CA ALA A 65 2.79 -0.38 1.54
C ALA A 65 2.50 1.10 1.31
N CYS A 66 1.72 1.71 2.20
CA CYS A 66 1.35 3.11 2.11
C CYS A 66 1.20 3.73 3.49
N TYR A 67 1.11 5.05 3.53
CA TYR A 67 0.58 5.81 4.65
C TYR A 67 -0.31 6.94 4.11
N TYR A 68 -1.01 7.61 5.03
CA TYR A 68 -1.75 8.82 4.73
C TYR A 68 -1.38 9.91 5.73
N ASP A 69 -1.54 11.19 5.37
CA ASP A 69 -1.30 12.32 6.26
C ASP A 69 -2.57 12.77 7.01
N GLU A 70 -2.46 13.81 7.82
CA GLU A 70 -3.61 14.39 8.55
C GLU A 70 -4.65 15.03 7.63
N ASP A 71 -4.25 15.42 6.42
CA ASP A 71 -5.12 15.97 5.38
C ASP A 71 -5.74 14.87 4.49
N GLU A 72 -5.56 13.59 4.84
CA GLU A 72 -6.07 12.40 4.14
C GLU A 72 -5.50 12.18 2.72
N TYR A 73 -4.34 12.75 2.42
CA TYR A 73 -3.59 12.43 1.21
C TYR A 73 -2.86 11.10 1.38
N LEU A 74 -2.97 10.22 0.38
CA LEU A 74 -2.30 8.92 0.37
C LEU A 74 -0.92 9.02 -0.28
N TYR A 75 0.00 8.22 0.25
CA TYR A 75 1.38 8.09 -0.22
C TYR A 75 1.72 6.61 -0.32
N ILE A 76 2.00 6.14 -1.54
CA ILE A 76 2.48 4.79 -1.78
C ILE A 76 3.98 4.78 -1.55
N VAL A 77 4.43 3.87 -0.69
CA VAL A 77 5.84 3.69 -0.34
C VAL A 77 6.45 2.67 -1.28
N ASP A 78 5.89 1.46 -1.33
CA ASP A 78 6.41 0.35 -2.15
C ASP A 78 5.42 -0.83 -2.18
N ARG A 79 5.77 -1.95 -2.81
CA ARG A 79 5.06 -3.22 -2.70
C ARG A 79 5.49 -3.98 -1.45
N LEU A 80 4.55 -4.57 -0.72
CA LEU A 80 4.86 -5.36 0.47
C LEU A 80 5.83 -6.51 0.22
N LYS A 81 5.81 -7.08 -1.00
CA LYS A 81 6.72 -8.16 -1.41
C LYS A 81 8.11 -7.67 -1.80
N GLU A 82 8.26 -6.38 -2.10
CA GLU A 82 9.51 -5.74 -2.54
C GLU A 82 10.23 -5.02 -1.38
N LEU A 83 9.55 -4.82 -0.25
CA LEU A 83 10.18 -4.36 0.99
C LEU A 83 11.31 -5.32 1.42
N ILE A 84 12.56 -4.83 1.36
CA ILE A 84 13.73 -5.57 1.77
C ILE A 84 13.78 -5.58 3.31
N LYS A 85 13.76 -6.79 3.89
CA LYS A 85 13.96 -6.95 5.33
C LYS A 85 15.46 -6.94 5.64
N TYR A 86 15.94 -5.86 6.25
CA TYR A 86 17.31 -5.76 6.74
C TYR A 86 17.31 -5.59 8.27
N LYS A 87 17.71 -6.65 8.98
CA LYS A 87 17.48 -6.78 10.44
C LYS A 87 15.99 -6.57 10.76
N SER A 88 15.63 -6.00 11.90
CA SER A 88 14.23 -5.72 12.27
C SER A 88 13.63 -4.50 11.53
N PHE A 89 14.28 -4.00 10.48
CA PHE A 89 13.84 -2.85 9.71
C PHE A 89 13.32 -3.26 8.33
N GLN A 90 12.22 -2.65 7.92
CA GLN A 90 11.71 -2.73 6.55
C GLN A 90 12.29 -1.54 5.78
N VAL A 91 13.01 -1.81 4.70
CA VAL A 91 13.59 -0.79 3.83
C VAL A 91 12.90 -0.88 2.48
N ALA A 92 12.31 0.23 2.03
CA ALA A 92 11.69 0.33 0.73
C ALA A 92 12.76 0.66 -0.33
N PRO A 93 12.96 -0.19 -1.35
CA PRO A 93 13.78 0.14 -2.52
C PRO A 93 13.47 1.53 -3.09
N ALA A 94 12.20 1.90 -3.21
CA ALA A 94 11.79 3.20 -3.76
C ALA A 94 12.37 4.42 -3.01
N GLU A 95 12.62 4.33 -1.70
CA GLU A 95 13.30 5.40 -0.96
C GLU A 95 14.79 5.51 -1.34
N LEU A 96 15.44 4.37 -1.59
CA LEU A 96 16.83 4.33 -2.01
C LEU A 96 16.98 4.78 -3.45
N GLU A 97 16.10 4.35 -4.34
CA GLU A 97 16.03 4.76 -5.75
C GLU A 97 15.82 6.27 -5.88
N ALA A 98 14.88 6.84 -5.11
CA ALA A 98 14.66 8.28 -5.09
C ALA A 98 15.92 9.07 -4.70
N LEU A 99 16.71 8.59 -3.73
CA LEU A 99 17.98 9.19 -3.35
C LEU A 99 19.06 9.03 -4.44
N LEU A 100 19.10 7.89 -5.12
CA LEU A 100 20.07 7.62 -6.17
C LEU A 100 19.85 8.49 -7.41
N VAL A 101 18.59 8.75 -7.78
CA VAL A 101 18.23 9.62 -8.91
C VAL A 101 18.61 11.10 -8.65
N GLU A 102 18.79 11.52 -7.41
CA GLU A 102 19.33 12.87 -7.11
C GLU A 102 20.81 13.02 -7.51
N TYR A 103 21.52 11.92 -7.80
CA TYR A 103 22.93 11.95 -8.19
C TYR A 103 23.07 12.23 -9.70
N PRO A 104 23.82 13.26 -10.13
CA PRO A 104 23.86 13.72 -11.53
C PRO A 104 24.43 12.72 -12.55
N GLY A 105 24.90 11.55 -12.12
CA GLY A 105 25.40 10.47 -12.98
C GLY A 105 24.43 9.29 -13.16
N ILE A 106 23.25 9.34 -12.55
CA ILE A 106 22.27 8.24 -12.56
C ILE A 106 20.99 8.73 -13.25
N THR A 107 20.65 8.11 -14.37
CA THR A 107 19.49 8.52 -15.19
C THR A 107 18.21 7.79 -14.78
N GLU A 108 18.33 6.60 -14.20
CA GLU A 108 17.24 5.75 -13.68
C GLU A 108 17.86 4.79 -12.63
N ALA A 109 17.17 4.56 -11.51
CA ALA A 109 17.61 3.70 -10.41
C ALA A 109 16.45 2.85 -9.90
#